data_AF-A0A1L3J904-F1
#
_entry.id   AF-A0A1L3J904-F1
#
_cell.length_a   1.000
_cell.length_b   1.000
_cell.length_c   1.000
_cell.angle_alpha   90.00
_cell.angle_beta   90.00
_cell.angle_gamma   90.00
#
_symmetry.space_group_name_H-M   'P 1'
#
loop_
_entity.id
_entity.type
_entity.pdbx_description
1 polymer ?
#
loop_
_entity_poly.entity_id
_entity_poly.type
_entity_poly.pdbx_seq_one_letter_code
_entity_poly.pdbx_strand_id
1 'polypeptide(L)'
;MNNQSPRYDILAIGNAIVDVISETNDEFIELEQLTKGGMQLIDAPRAKSLYDAMGPAREISGGSAANTLAGMSMLGRQCAFIGQVADDQLGEVRRSKQ
;
A
#
# COMPACT_ATOMS: atom_id res chain seq x y z
N MET A 1 6.05 13.78 -37.84
CA MET A 1 5.55 13.33 -36.52
C MET A 1 6.58 12.35 -35.98
N ASN A 2 7.19 12.63 -34.81
CA ASN A 2 8.20 11.74 -34.23
C ASN A 2 7.53 10.42 -33.83
N ASN A 3 7.86 9.35 -34.56
CA ASN A 3 7.33 8.02 -34.33
C ASN A 3 8.16 7.31 -33.25
N GLN A 4 8.02 7.73 -32.00
CA GLN A 4 8.57 7.00 -30.86
C GLN A 4 7.50 6.08 -30.30
N SER A 5 7.82 4.78 -30.25
CA SER A 5 6.99 3.79 -29.56
C SER A 5 6.88 4.14 -28.07
N PRO A 6 5.69 3.98 -27.45
CA PRO A 6 5.52 4.26 -26.03
C PRO A 6 6.45 3.38 -25.21
N ARG A 7 7.12 3.97 -24.21
CA ARG A 7 8.05 3.26 -23.33
C ARG A 7 7.34 2.26 -22.40
N TYR A 8 6.09 2.51 -22.03
CA TYR A 8 5.32 1.69 -21.10
C TYR A 8 3.98 1.29 -21.71
N ASP A 9 3.56 0.06 -21.44
CA ASP A 9 2.24 -0.46 -21.81
C ASP A 9 1.16 0.10 -20.88
N ILE A 10 1.48 0.24 -19.58
CA ILE A 10 0.53 0.63 -18.54
C ILE A 10 1.20 1.62 -17.59
N LEU A 11 0.54 2.75 -17.37
CA LEU A 11 0.86 3.73 -16.34
C LEU A 11 -0.27 3.74 -15.31
N ALA A 12 0.05 3.56 -14.03
CA ALA A 12 -0.93 3.75 -12.96
C ALA A 12 -0.50 4.86 -12.00
N ILE A 13 -1.49 5.61 -11.53
CA ILE A 13 -1.33 6.65 -10.52
C ILE A 13 -2.11 6.20 -9.29
N GLY A 14 -1.49 6.26 -8.12
CA GLY A 14 -2.18 5.91 -6.89
C GLY A 14 -1.40 6.24 -5.64
N ASN A 15 -2.07 6.11 -4.50
CA ASN A 15 -1.44 6.31 -3.20
C ASN A 15 -0.40 5.22 -2.98
N ALA A 16 0.84 5.63 -2.69
CA ALA A 16 1.93 4.74 -2.39
C ALA A 16 1.84 4.34 -0.91
N ILE A 17 0.95 3.39 -0.62
CA ILE A 17 0.66 2.94 0.75
C ILE A 17 1.52 1.71 1.07
N VAL A 18 1.89 1.57 2.34
CA VAL A 18 2.43 0.34 2.93
C VAL A 18 1.32 -0.28 3.77
N ASP A 19 1.02 -1.54 3.53
CA ASP A 19 0.03 -2.27 4.32
C ASP A 19 0.75 -2.90 5.52
N VAL A 20 0.25 -2.63 6.71
CA VAL A 20 0.68 -3.27 7.97
C VAL A 20 -0.37 -4.30 8.34
N ILE A 21 0.00 -5.57 8.31
CA ILE A 21 -0.94 -6.69 8.49
C ILE A 21 -0.57 -7.48 9.73
N SER A 22 -1.52 -7.62 10.66
CA SER A 22 -1.41 -8.49 11.84
C SER A 22 -2.63 -9.40 11.94
N GLU A 23 -2.44 -10.61 12.44
CA GLU A 23 -3.54 -11.45 12.89
C GLU A 23 -4.08 -10.92 14.22
N THR A 24 -5.40 -11.00 14.43
CA THR A 24 -6.07 -10.57 15.67
C THR A 24 -7.38 -11.33 15.85
N ASN A 25 -8.02 -11.18 17.01
CA ASN A 25 -9.32 -11.79 17.34
C ASN A 25 -10.47 -10.76 17.22
N ASP A 26 -11.71 -11.25 17.26
CA ASP A 26 -12.90 -10.39 17.17
C ASP A 26 -13.04 -9.45 18.39
N GLU A 27 -12.55 -9.88 19.55
CA GLU A 27 -12.52 -9.07 20.79
C GLU A 27 -11.70 -7.79 20.62
N PHE A 28 -10.56 -7.86 19.93
CA PHE A 28 -9.73 -6.70 19.63
C PHE A 28 -10.42 -5.74 18.66
N ILE A 29 -11.12 -6.27 17.65
CA ILE A 29 -11.88 -5.46 16.69
C ILE A 29 -12.96 -4.65 17.42
N GLU A 30 -13.67 -5.28 18.36
CA GLU A 30 -14.67 -4.61 19.20
C GLU A 30 -14.04 -3.58 20.16
N LEU A 31 -12.96 -3.96 20.86
CA LEU A 31 -12.25 -3.10 21.81
C LEU A 31 -11.75 -1.82 21.14
N GLU A 32 -11.19 -1.95 19.94
CA GLU A 32 -10.66 -0.84 19.15
C GLU A 32 -11.73 -0.15 18.28
N GLN A 33 -13.01 -0.52 18.42
CA GLN A 33 -14.14 0.08 17.69
C GLN A 33 -13.96 0.08 16.17
N LEU A 34 -13.42 -1.02 15.64
CA LEU A 34 -13.16 -1.20 14.22
C LEU A 34 -14.35 -1.88 13.53
N THR A 35 -14.62 -1.51 12.28
CA THR A 35 -15.63 -2.19 11.46
C THR A 35 -15.04 -3.41 10.76
N LYS A 36 -15.44 -4.61 11.17
CA LYS A 36 -14.98 -5.87 10.53
C LYS A 36 -15.32 -5.89 9.04
N GLY A 37 -14.30 -6.12 8.20
CA GLY A 37 -14.44 -6.16 6.74
C GLY A 37 -14.61 -4.78 6.07
N GLY A 38 -14.52 -3.68 6.82
CA GLY A 38 -14.61 -2.33 6.30
C GLY A 38 -13.24 -1.68 6.05
N MET A 39 -13.27 -0.49 5.43
CA MET A 39 -12.14 0.43 5.39
C MET A 39 -12.52 1.64 6.24
N GLN A 40 -11.69 1.95 7.25
CA GLN A 40 -11.90 3.07 8.14
C GLN A 40 -10.77 4.06 7.97
N LEU A 41 -11.10 5.30 7.59
CA LEU A 41 -10.13 6.39 7.58
C LEU A 41 -9.87 6.82 9.03
N ILE A 42 -8.60 6.87 9.39
CA ILE A 42 -8.15 7.24 10.73
C ILE A 42 -7.13 8.38 10.62
N ASP A 43 -7.01 9.17 11.68
CA ASP A 43 -5.99 10.20 11.78
C ASP A 43 -4.65 9.63 12.26
N ALA A 44 -3.60 10.45 12.22
CA ALA A 44 -2.25 10.01 12.60
C ALA A 44 -2.13 9.58 14.08
N PRO A 45 -2.73 10.27 15.06
CA PRO A 45 -2.76 9.79 16.44
C PRO A 45 -3.41 8.42 16.59
N ARG A 46 -4.56 8.19 15.93
CA ARG A 46 -5.24 6.90 15.96
C ARG A 46 -4.40 5.81 15.29
N ALA A 47 -3.78 6.10 14.14
CA ALA A 47 -2.90 5.18 13.45
C ALA A 47 -1.74 4.72 14.35
N LYS A 48 -1.10 5.65 15.07
CA LYS A 48 -0.04 5.32 16.03
C LYS A 48 -0.55 4.44 17.18
N SER A 49 -1.69 4.81 17.79
CA SER A 49 -2.26 4.03 18.89
C SER A 49 -2.61 2.59 18.48
N LEU A 50 -3.16 2.40 17.28
CA LEU A 50 -3.46 1.09 16.74
C LEU A 50 -2.19 0.31 16.43
N TYR A 51 -1.20 0.96 15.83
CA TYR A 51 0.09 0.34 15.52
C TYR A 51 0.82 -0.15 16.79
N ASP A 52 0.80 0.64 17.86
CA ASP A 52 1.39 0.28 19.15
C ASP A 52 0.63 -0.87 19.85
N ALA A 53 -0.69 -0.97 19.62
CA ALA A 53 -1.54 -2.04 20.16
C ALA A 53 -1.55 -3.30 19.29
N MET A 54 -1.06 -3.23 18.05
CA MET A 54 -0.99 -4.37 17.15
C MET A 54 0.03 -5.41 17.65
N GLY A 55 -0.29 -6.68 17.43
CA GLY A 55 0.65 -7.77 17.62
C GLY A 55 1.75 -7.79 16.54
N PRO A 56 2.52 -8.88 16.45
CA PRO A 56 3.54 -9.05 15.42
C PRO A 56 2.97 -8.80 14.02
N ALA A 57 3.45 -7.73 13.37
CA ALA A 57 2.94 -7.28 12.07
C ALA A 57 3.91 -7.59 10.93
N ARG A 58 3.36 -7.70 9.72
CA ARG A 58 4.12 -7.75 8.48
C ARG A 58 3.86 -6.49 7.67
N GLU A 59 4.94 -5.82 7.28
CA GLU A 59 4.91 -4.68 6.39
C GLU A 59 5.10 -5.13 4.95
N ILE A 60 4.07 -4.93 4.13
CA ILE A 60 4.10 -5.26 2.71
C ILE A 60 3.76 -4.02 1.87
N SER A 61 4.30 -3.96 0.65
CA SER A 61 3.92 -2.90 -0.26
C SER A 61 2.46 -3.06 -0.65
N GLY A 62 1.68 -2.02 -0.39
CA GLY A 62 0.26 -1.98 -0.70
C GLY A 62 -0.07 -0.98 -1.80
N GLY A 63 -1.35 -0.63 -1.83
CA GLY A 63 -1.93 0.30 -2.80
C GLY A 63 -2.51 -0.43 -4.00
N SER A 64 -3.81 -0.23 -4.24
CA SER A 64 -4.57 -0.92 -5.29
C SER A 64 -3.91 -0.79 -6.68
N ALA A 65 -3.58 0.43 -7.10
CA ALA A 65 -2.93 0.69 -8.38
C ALA A 65 -1.58 -0.02 -8.52
N ALA A 66 -0.80 -0.09 -7.46
CA ALA A 66 0.49 -0.78 -7.49
C ALA A 66 0.33 -2.30 -7.53
N ASN A 67 -0.65 -2.86 -6.80
CA ASN A 67 -0.96 -4.29 -6.87
C ASN A 67 -1.42 -4.69 -8.28
N THR A 68 -2.19 -3.83 -8.97
CA THR A 68 -2.54 -4.03 -10.38
C THR A 68 -1.29 -4.06 -11.28
N LEU A 69 -0.37 -3.10 -11.11
CA LEU A 69 0.84 -3.07 -11.92
C LEU A 69 1.77 -4.26 -11.63
N ALA A 70 1.89 -4.68 -10.37
CA ALA A 70 2.66 -5.87 -10.01
C ALA A 70 2.13 -7.11 -10.76
N GLY A 71 0.81 -7.29 -10.79
CA GLY A 71 0.18 -8.36 -11.58
C GLY A 71 0.45 -8.22 -13.08
N MET A 72 0.38 -7.01 -13.65
CA MET A 72 0.63 -6.78 -15.07
C MET A 72 2.10 -6.99 -15.46
N SER A 73 3.04 -6.61 -14.60
CA SER A 73 4.46 -6.89 -14.79
C SER A 73 4.76 -8.39 -14.74
N MET A 74 4.09 -9.15 -13.85
CA MET A 74 4.17 -10.62 -13.85
C MET A 74 3.63 -11.24 -15.14
N LEU A 75 2.70 -10.57 -15.83
CA LEU A 75 2.19 -10.97 -17.14
C LEU A 75 3.07 -10.46 -18.32
N GLY A 76 4.25 -9.89 -18.04
CA GLY A 76 5.21 -9.47 -19.04
C GLY A 76 4.98 -8.08 -19.65
N ARG A 77 4.13 -7.24 -19.02
CA ARG A 77 3.89 -5.87 -19.47
C ARG A 77 4.92 -4.90 -18.90
N GLN A 78 5.32 -3.91 -19.69
CA GLN A 78 6.13 -2.80 -19.20
C GLN A 78 5.24 -1.80 -18.45
N CYS A 79 5.43 -1.70 -17.15
CA CYS A 79 4.59 -0.90 -16.27
C CYS A 79 5.37 0.28 -15.67
N ALA A 80 4.66 1.37 -15.41
CA ALA A 80 5.17 2.50 -14.64
C ALA A 80 4.16 2.92 -13.59
N PHE A 81 4.65 3.29 -12.40
CA PHE A 81 3.84 3.77 -11.29
C PHE A 81 4.21 5.20 -10.93
N ILE A 82 3.20 6.04 -10.68
CA ILE A 82 3.37 7.37 -10.09
C ILE A 82 2.63 7.39 -8.76
N GLY A 83 3.37 7.62 -7.69
CA GLY A 83 2.80 7.80 -6.36
C GLY A 83 3.72 8.65 -5.50
N GLN A 84 3.13 9.32 -4.51
CA GLN A 84 3.87 10.15 -3.58
C GLN A 84 4.21 9.33 -2.33
N VAL A 85 5.48 9.40 -1.93
CA VAL A 85 6.00 8.83 -0.68
C VAL A 85 6.60 9.94 0.16
N ALA A 86 6.56 9.78 1.48
CA ALA A 86 7.29 10.65 2.39
C ALA A 86 8.78 10.24 2.45
N ASP A 87 9.58 11.09 3.10
CA ASP A 87 10.96 10.77 3.42
C ASP A 87 11.06 10.19 4.84
N ASP A 88 10.49 9.00 4.99
CA ASP A 88 10.46 8.23 6.23
C ASP A 88 10.70 6.74 5.96
N GLN A 89 10.78 5.94 7.03
CA GLN A 89 11.01 4.49 6.95
C GLN A 89 9.99 3.79 6.02
N LEU A 90 8.72 4.19 6.04
CA LEU A 90 7.68 3.60 5.20
C LEU A 90 7.88 3.98 3.73
N GLY A 91 8.27 5.23 3.47
CA GLY A 91 8.66 5.71 2.15
C GLY A 91 9.87 4.96 1.58
N GLU A 92 10.87 4.64 2.39
CA GLU A 92 12.02 3.82 1.99
C GLU A 92 11.62 2.38 1.64
N VAL A 93 10.78 1.75 2.46
CA VAL A 93 10.20 0.43 2.15
C VAL A 93 9.44 0.46 0.82
N ARG A 94 8.75 1.57 0.52
CA ARG A 94 8.00 1.71 -0.72
C ARG A 94 8.86 1.93 -1.96
N ARG A 95 10.02 2.60 -1.82
CA ARG A 95 11.00 2.81 -2.89
C ARG A 95 11.81 1.55 -3.21
N SER A 96 12.17 0.76 -2.20
CA SER A 96 13.03 -0.43 -2.34
C SER A 96 12.34 -1.66 -2.96
N LYS A 97 11.00 -1.65 -3.08
CA LYS A 97 10.18 -2.76 -3.58
C LYS A 97 9.52 -2.50 -4.95
N GLN A 98 10.01 -1.53 -5.73
CA GLN A 98 9.63 -1.30 -7.14
C GLN A 98 10.52 -2.09 -8.10
#